data_AF-A0A5C7UVX0-F1
#
_entry.id   AF-A0A5C7UVX0-F1
#
_cell.length_a   1.000
_cell.length_b   1.000
_cell.length_c   1.000
_cell.angle_alpha   90.00
_cell.angle_beta   90.00
_cell.angle_gamma   90.00
#
_symmetry.space_group_name_H-M   'P 1'
#
loop_
_entity.id
_entity.type
_entity.pdbx_description
1 polymer ?
#
loop_
_entity_poly.entity_id
_entity_poly.type
_entity_poly.pdbx_seq_one_letter_code
_entity_poly.pdbx_strand_id
1 'polypeptide(L)'
;DAIDEIHQRMDRLPLPVSLTVLGLGEDGHIASLFPGMDPKRLSARHCVAVKPPIAPSRRISLSLAMLAQSEQIALVVTGESKRRLLDRLSSNPDPNLPVTWLLQSSQSPITVFETSM
;
A
#
# COMPACT_ATOMS: atom_id res chain seq x y z
N ASP A 1 -7.90 -21.90 3.93
CA ASP A 1 -8.29 -20.96 2.85
C ASP A 1 -7.02 -20.51 2.10
N ALA A 2 -7.14 -19.95 0.89
CA ALA A 2 -6.01 -19.43 0.10
C ALA A 2 -5.23 -18.35 0.87
N ILE A 3 -5.90 -17.55 1.72
CA ILE A 3 -5.22 -16.59 2.60
C ILE A 3 -4.37 -17.30 3.66
N ASP A 4 -4.89 -18.35 4.30
CA ASP A 4 -4.12 -19.12 5.30
C ASP A 4 -2.88 -19.77 4.67
N GLU A 5 -3.01 -20.30 3.45
CA GLU A 5 -1.88 -20.90 2.72
C GLU A 5 -0.79 -19.87 2.44
N ILE A 6 -1.17 -18.64 2.07
CA ILE A 6 -0.20 -17.55 1.85
C ILE A 6 0.43 -17.12 3.17
N HIS A 7 -0.34 -17.02 4.26
CA HIS A 7 0.21 -16.71 5.58
C HIS A 7 1.25 -17.74 6.00
N GLN A 8 0.98 -19.04 5.82
CA GLN A 8 1.93 -20.12 6.14
C GLN A 8 3.21 -20.07 5.29
N ARG A 9 3.10 -19.65 4.02
CA ARG A 9 4.28 -19.46 3.15
C ARG A 9 5.09 -18.24 3.58
N MET A 10 4.42 -17.14 3.92
CA MET A 10 5.08 -15.92 4.37
C MET A 10 5.74 -16.06 5.74
N ASP A 11 5.22 -16.91 6.61
CA ASP A 11 5.84 -17.25 7.91
C ASP A 11 7.24 -17.88 7.79
N ARG A 12 7.62 -18.36 6.60
CA ARG A 12 8.93 -18.95 6.31
C ARG A 12 9.90 -17.98 5.66
N LEU A 13 9.45 -16.76 5.35
CA LEU A 13 10.30 -15.73 4.75
C LEU A 13 11.02 -14.92 5.83
N PRO A 14 12.22 -14.40 5.54
CA PRO A 14 12.85 -13.42 6.42
C PRO A 14 12.02 -12.13 6.43
N LEU A 15 11.60 -11.71 7.61
CA LEU A 15 10.83 -10.50 7.86
C LEU A 15 11.52 -9.63 8.92
N PRO A 16 11.41 -8.29 8.87
CA PRO A 16 10.59 -7.50 7.93
C PRO A 16 11.11 -7.51 6.48
N VAL A 17 10.26 -7.08 5.54
CA VAL A 17 10.65 -6.97 4.12
C VAL A 17 11.69 -5.86 3.97
N SER A 18 12.89 -6.19 3.49
CA SER A 18 13.96 -5.19 3.39
C SER A 18 13.67 -4.05 2.42
N LEU A 19 13.00 -4.33 1.29
CA LEU A 19 12.57 -3.29 0.35
C LEU A 19 11.21 -3.64 -0.24
N THR A 20 10.26 -2.73 -0.10
CA THR A 20 8.97 -2.77 -0.82
C THR A 20 8.94 -1.72 -1.91
N VAL A 21 8.65 -2.14 -3.14
CA VAL A 21 8.43 -1.22 -4.27
C VAL A 21 6.94 -1.12 -4.53
N LEU A 22 6.38 0.08 -4.43
CA LEU A 22 4.95 0.35 -4.61
C LEU A 22 4.71 1.32 -5.76
N GLY A 23 3.58 1.14 -6.44
CA GLY A 23 2.99 2.17 -7.29
C GLY A 23 1.91 2.96 -6.54
N LEU A 24 1.50 4.07 -7.13
CA LEU A 24 0.39 4.91 -6.67
C LEU A 24 -0.71 4.93 -7.74
N GLY A 25 -1.96 4.71 -7.33
CA GLY A 25 -3.14 4.97 -8.16
C GLY A 25 -3.56 6.43 -8.16
N GLU A 26 -4.27 6.86 -9.20
CA GLU A 26 -4.84 8.23 -9.27
C GLU A 26 -5.89 8.50 -8.18
N ASP A 27 -6.52 7.44 -7.67
CA ASP A 27 -7.45 7.43 -6.54
C ASP A 27 -6.74 7.31 -5.18
N GLY A 28 -5.41 7.30 -5.14
CA GLY A 28 -4.64 7.14 -3.90
C GLY A 28 -4.50 5.70 -3.40
N HIS A 29 -4.91 4.70 -4.18
CA HIS A 29 -4.66 3.30 -3.83
C HIS A 29 -3.17 2.95 -3.90
N ILE A 30 -2.75 2.03 -3.04
CA ILE A 30 -1.43 1.38 -3.06
C ILE A 30 -1.60 -0.13 -3.01
N ALA A 31 -0.70 -0.90 -3.62
CA ALA A 31 -0.85 -2.34 -3.77
C ALA A 31 -2.26 -2.71 -4.30
N SER A 32 -3.09 -3.37 -3.50
CA SER A 32 -4.53 -3.49 -3.77
C SER A 32 -5.38 -3.04 -2.59
N LEU A 33 -4.93 -2.03 -1.86
CA LEU A 33 -5.68 -1.34 -0.82
C LEU A 33 -6.31 -0.10 -1.44
N PHE A 34 -7.64 -0.05 -1.48
CA PHE A 34 -8.42 0.98 -2.18
C PHE A 34 -9.12 1.94 -1.22
N PRO A 35 -9.45 3.17 -1.68
CA PRO A 35 -10.32 4.07 -0.93
C PRO A 35 -11.65 3.42 -0.56
N GLY A 36 -12.19 3.79 0.61
CA GLY A 36 -13.44 3.25 1.13
C GLY A 36 -13.34 1.87 1.81
N MET A 37 -12.13 1.27 1.84
CA MET A 37 -11.89 0.11 2.70
C MET A 37 -11.79 0.52 4.17
N ASP A 38 -12.22 -0.35 5.08
CA ASP A 38 -12.05 -0.14 6.52
C ASP A 38 -10.60 -0.48 6.92
N PRO A 39 -9.76 0.50 7.34
CA PRO A 39 -8.37 0.26 7.71
C PRO A 39 -8.24 -0.68 8.91
N LYS A 40 -9.25 -0.80 9.78
CA LYS A 40 -9.23 -1.77 10.89
C LYS A 40 -9.25 -3.21 10.38
N ARG A 41 -9.83 -3.46 9.21
CA ARG A 41 -9.82 -4.76 8.51
C ARG A 41 -8.50 -5.04 7.78
N LEU A 42 -7.61 -4.05 7.69
CA LEU A 42 -6.28 -4.16 7.09
C LEU A 42 -5.19 -4.51 8.11
N SER A 43 -5.57 -4.81 9.36
CA SER A 43 -4.70 -5.24 10.45
C SER A 43 -4.26 -6.71 10.36
N ALA A 44 -4.58 -7.41 9.26
CA ALA A 44 -4.12 -8.78 9.05
C ALA A 44 -2.60 -8.88 9.10
N ARG A 45 -2.10 -10.00 9.64
CA ARG A 45 -0.66 -10.21 9.88
C ARG A 45 0.19 -10.06 8.62
N HIS A 46 -0.23 -10.66 7.51
CA HIS A 46 0.57 -10.73 6.28
C HIS A 46 -0.16 -10.14 5.07
N CYS A 47 -1.30 -10.74 4.70
CA CYS A 47 -2.06 -10.37 3.51
C CYS A 47 -3.57 -10.42 3.73
N VAL A 48 -4.32 -9.74 2.87
CA VAL A 48 -5.78 -9.67 2.85
C VAL A 48 -6.33 -10.02 1.48
N ALA A 49 -7.49 -10.68 1.45
CA ALA A 49 -8.29 -10.82 0.24
C ALA A 49 -9.03 -9.50 -0.03
N VAL A 50 -8.96 -9.02 -1.26
CA VAL A 50 -9.58 -7.76 -1.69
C VAL A 50 -10.49 -8.01 -2.88
N LYS A 51 -11.67 -7.41 -2.83
CA LYS A 51 -12.53 -7.22 -4.00
C LYS A 51 -12.39 -5.77 -4.46
N PRO A 52 -11.69 -5.48 -5.57
CA PRO A 52 -11.56 -4.12 -6.07
C PRO A 52 -12.94 -3.52 -6.39
N PRO A 53 -13.10 -2.19 -6.28
CA PRO A 53 -14.38 -1.53 -6.56
C PRO A 53 -14.75 -1.58 -8.04
N ILE A 54 -13.76 -1.48 -8.94
CA ILE A 54 -13.97 -1.33 -10.39
C ILE A 54 -13.59 -2.60 -11.16
N ALA A 55 -12.54 -3.31 -10.72
CA ALA A 55 -12.01 -4.47 -11.46
C ALA A 55 -12.75 -5.78 -11.08
N PRO A 56 -13.03 -6.67 -12.05
CA PRO A 56 -13.82 -7.89 -11.82
C PRO A 56 -13.07 -8.98 -11.06
N SER A 57 -11.73 -8.96 -11.05
CA SER A 57 -10.91 -9.99 -10.42
C SER A 57 -10.67 -9.70 -8.94
N ARG A 58 -10.92 -10.72 -8.10
CA ARG A 58 -10.46 -10.71 -6.70
C ARG A 58 -8.93 -10.66 -6.67
N ARG A 59 -8.40 -9.94 -5.69
CA ARG A 59 -6.97 -9.75 -5.50
C ARG A 59 -6.55 -10.20 -4.10
N ILE A 60 -5.26 -10.45 -3.95
CA ILE A 60 -4.62 -10.60 -2.65
C ILE A 60 -3.64 -9.45 -2.54
N SER A 61 -3.71 -8.70 -1.44
CA SER A 61 -2.81 -7.60 -1.14
C SER A 61 -2.00 -7.94 0.09
N LEU A 62 -0.74 -7.52 0.14
CA LEU A 62 -0.09 -7.35 1.46
C LEU A 62 -0.96 -6.41 2.30
N SER A 63 -1.04 -6.71 3.59
CA SER A 63 -1.79 -5.89 4.53
C SER A 63 -1.08 -4.55 4.74
N LEU A 64 -1.81 -3.54 5.21
CA LEU A 64 -1.20 -2.26 5.54
C LEU A 64 -0.13 -2.43 6.63
N ALA A 65 -0.40 -3.27 7.63
CA ALA A 65 0.55 -3.56 8.70
C ALA A 65 1.85 -4.19 8.18
N MET A 66 1.75 -5.09 7.20
CA MET A 66 2.91 -5.73 6.57
C MET A 66 3.72 -4.72 5.75
N LEU A 67 3.04 -3.89 4.94
CA LEU A 67 3.70 -2.85 4.12
C LEU A 67 4.40 -1.80 4.98
N ALA A 68 3.78 -1.38 6.10
CA ALA A 68 4.31 -0.37 7.00
C ALA A 68 5.50 -0.85 7.84
N GLN A 69 5.71 -2.16 7.97
CA GLN A 69 6.83 -2.77 8.68
C GLN A 69 8.07 -2.97 7.81
N SER A 70 8.01 -2.68 6.52
CA SER A 70 9.16 -2.81 5.62
C SER A 70 10.33 -1.91 6.05
N GLU A 71 11.57 -2.38 5.91
CA GLU A 71 12.76 -1.60 6.28
C GLU A 71 12.95 -0.38 5.38
N GLN A 72 12.55 -0.50 4.10
CA GLN A 72 12.52 0.59 3.14
C GLN A 72 11.31 0.48 2.22
N ILE A 73 10.77 1.62 1.82
CA ILE A 73 9.67 1.70 0.86
C ILE A 73 10.07 2.65 -0.27
N ALA A 74 10.09 2.14 -1.50
CA ALA A 74 10.21 2.93 -2.72
C ALA A 74 8.82 3.13 -3.33
N LEU A 75 8.32 4.35 -3.34
CA LEU A 75 7.07 4.71 -4.01
C LEU A 75 7.38 5.28 -5.39
N VAL A 76 7.06 4.52 -6.44
CA VAL A 76 7.32 4.89 -7.84
C VAL A 76 6.09 5.56 -8.42
N VAL A 77 6.23 6.85 -8.78
CA VAL A 77 5.14 7.72 -9.20
C VAL A 77 5.42 8.32 -10.58
N THR A 78 4.67 7.85 -11.57
CA THR A 78 4.85 8.27 -12.98
C THR A 78 3.66 9.10 -13.47
N GLY A 79 3.88 10.32 -13.92
CA GLY A 79 2.85 11.18 -14.51
C GLY A 79 2.28 12.24 -13.55
N GLU A 80 1.90 13.35 -14.15
CA GLU A 80 1.61 14.60 -13.44
C GLU A 80 0.42 14.51 -12.45
N SER A 81 -0.63 13.76 -12.79
CA SER A 81 -1.83 13.61 -11.95
C SER A 81 -1.49 13.06 -10.55
N LYS A 82 -0.66 12.01 -10.50
CA LYS A 82 -0.26 11.33 -9.27
C LYS A 82 0.77 12.14 -8.47
N ARG A 83 1.64 12.88 -9.14
CA ARG A 83 2.55 13.82 -8.49
C ARG A 83 1.79 14.93 -7.76
N ARG A 84 0.85 15.58 -8.46
CA ARG A 84 -0.04 16.60 -7.85
C ARG A 84 -0.86 16.03 -6.70
N LEU A 85 -1.22 14.74 -6.74
CA LEU A 85 -1.85 14.07 -5.60
C LEU A 85 -0.93 14.04 -4.37
N LEU A 86 0.34 13.64 -4.53
CA LEU A 86 1.32 13.65 -3.43
C LEU A 86 1.57 15.06 -2.88
N ASP A 87 1.72 16.06 -3.75
CA ASP A 87 1.92 17.46 -3.33
C ASP A 87 0.76 17.94 -2.45
N ARG A 88 -0.47 17.64 -2.88
CA ARG A 88 -1.68 17.95 -2.15
C ARG A 88 -1.73 17.27 -0.79
N LEU A 89 -1.41 15.97 -0.74
CA LEU A 89 -1.44 15.18 0.50
C LEU A 89 -0.36 15.60 1.50
N SER A 90 0.77 16.10 1.01
CA SER A 90 1.83 16.65 1.86
C SER A 90 1.38 17.91 2.60
N SER A 91 0.48 18.70 2.01
CA SER A 91 -0.07 19.92 2.62
C SER A 91 -1.38 19.68 3.38
N ASN A 92 -2.23 18.78 2.88
CA ASN A 92 -3.54 18.47 3.45
C ASN A 92 -3.81 16.95 3.35
N PRO A 93 -3.37 16.17 4.36
CA PRO A 93 -3.55 14.72 4.35
C PRO A 93 -5.03 14.31 4.29
N ASP A 94 -5.38 13.40 3.39
CA ASP A 94 -6.72 12.80 3.34
C ASP A 94 -6.71 11.45 4.07
N PRO A 95 -7.33 11.33 5.27
CA PRO A 95 -7.33 10.11 6.06
C PRO A 95 -8.17 8.98 5.46
N ASN A 96 -8.82 9.19 4.31
CA ASN A 96 -9.57 8.14 3.60
C ASN A 96 -8.74 7.46 2.51
N LEU A 97 -7.52 7.94 2.24
CA LEU A 97 -6.69 7.39 1.18
C LEU A 97 -5.68 6.36 1.70
N PRO A 98 -5.55 5.20 1.01
CA PRO A 98 -4.57 4.18 1.34
C PRO A 98 -3.12 4.65 1.39
N VAL A 99 -2.71 5.53 0.47
CA VAL A 99 -1.37 6.14 0.51
C VAL A 99 -1.16 6.96 1.78
N THR A 100 -2.17 7.69 2.26
CA THR A 100 -2.09 8.44 3.54
C THR A 100 -1.94 7.49 4.73
N TRP A 101 -2.67 6.36 4.73
CA TRP A 101 -2.54 5.37 5.79
C TRP A 101 -1.11 4.82 5.87
N LEU A 102 -0.47 4.56 4.72
CA LEU A 102 0.92 4.13 4.69
C LEU A 102 1.87 5.21 5.19
N LEU A 103 1.72 6.44 4.70
CA LEU A 103 2.54 7.60 5.13
C LEU A 103 2.46 7.83 6.65
N GLN A 104 1.31 7.55 7.26
CA GLN A 104 1.09 7.71 8.70
C GLN A 104 1.53 6.50 9.54
N SER A 105 1.53 5.30 8.96
CA SER A 105 1.79 4.05 9.70
C SER A 105 3.24 3.55 9.53
N SER A 106 3.93 3.95 8.46
CA SER A 106 5.30 3.51 8.18
C SER A 106 6.25 4.05 9.23
N GLN A 107 7.05 3.16 9.81
CA GLN A 107 8.15 3.54 10.71
C GLN A 107 9.45 3.82 9.96
N SER A 108 9.53 3.37 8.71
CA SER A 108 10.69 3.50 7.84
C SER A 108 10.51 4.63 6.83
N PRO A 109 11.62 5.22 6.32
CA PRO A 109 11.56 6.21 5.25
C PRO A 109 10.84 5.67 4.01
N ILE A 110 9.96 6.50 3.46
CA ILE A 110 9.36 6.29 2.14
C ILE A 110 10.08 7.20 1.16
N THR A 111 10.82 6.62 0.22
CA THR A 111 11.48 7.35 -0.87
C THR A 111 10.57 7.40 -2.07
N VAL A 112 10.23 8.60 -2.53
CA VAL A 112 9.44 8.81 -3.74
C VAL A 112 10.36 8.92 -4.95
N PHE A 113 10.15 8.06 -5.94
CA PHE A 113 10.80 8.13 -7.25
C PHE A 113 9.79 8.64 -8.27
N GLU A 114 10.00 9.85 -8.78
CA GLU A 114 9.09 10.50 -9.72
C GLU A 114 9.74 10.80 -11.07
N THR A 115 8.92 10.84 -12.13
CA THR A 115 9.36 11.25 -13.48
C THR A 115 8.48 12.36 -14.03
N SER A 116 9.10 13.36 -14.64
CA SER A 116 8.46 14.61 -15.10
C SER A 116 7.82 14.54 -16.50
N MET A 117 7.38 13.37 -16.98
CA MET A 117 6.78 13.25 -18.32
C MET A 117 5.32 13.69 -18.33
#